data_AF-I3SCR9-F1
#
_entry.id   AF-I3SCR9-F1
#
_cell.length_a   1.000
_cell.length_b   1.000
_cell.length_c   1.000
_cell.angle_alpha   90.00
_cell.angle_beta   90.00
_cell.angle_gamma   90.00
#
_symmetry.space_group_name_H-M   'P 1'
#
loop_
_entity.id
_entity.type
_entity.pdbx_description
1 polymer ?
#
loop_
_entity_poly.entity_id
_entity_poly.type
_entity_poly.pdbx_seq_one_letter_code
_entity_poly.pdbx_strand_id
1 'polypeptide(L)'
;MEPDPRQYEKIAINEKDIPNIVLSYLIHNCYEESVESFISCTGIKKPADYLENMEKRKKIFHYALERNALKAIELTEQLAKDILENNKDLLFYLLSLHFVELVRSRKCTEALEFAQTKLSPFGKEQKYMQNLEDFMALLAYQEPEKSPVFHLLSPEYRQQVADRLNRAILAYFNLPSHTAMGEADTADDSS
;
A
#
# COMPACT_ATOMS: atom_id res chain seq x y z
N MET A 1 -17.86 16.83 4.00
CA MET A 1 -18.29 17.51 5.24
C MET A 1 -17.05 17.56 6.11
N GLU A 2 -16.54 18.74 6.47
CA GLU A 2 -15.41 18.80 7.41
C GLU A 2 -15.88 18.29 8.78
N PRO A 3 -15.12 17.40 9.44
CA PRO A 3 -15.48 16.89 10.76
C PRO A 3 -15.51 18.03 11.79
N ASP A 4 -16.48 17.98 12.71
CA ASP A 4 -16.65 18.99 13.76
C ASP A 4 -15.40 19.04 14.66
N PRO A 5 -14.71 20.20 14.79
CA PRO A 5 -13.50 20.35 15.59
C PRO A 5 -13.65 19.90 17.06
N ARG A 6 -14.88 19.87 17.59
CA ARG A 6 -15.19 19.45 18.97
C ARG A 6 -15.04 17.95 19.20
N GLN A 7 -14.98 17.14 18.14
CA GLN A 7 -14.79 15.69 18.25
C GLN A 7 -13.39 15.34 18.76
N TYR A 8 -12.40 16.22 18.53
CA TYR A 8 -11.03 16.04 18.98
C TYR A 8 -10.79 16.47 20.44
N GLU A 9 -11.71 17.23 21.06
CA GLU A 9 -11.59 17.69 22.46
C GLU A 9 -11.67 16.54 23.49
N LYS A 10 -12.12 15.34 23.08
CA LYS A 10 -12.29 14.17 23.96
C LYS A 10 -11.22 13.09 23.81
N ILE A 11 -10.28 13.25 22.88
CA ILE A 11 -9.17 12.29 22.75
C ILE A 11 -8.10 12.69 23.76
N ALA A 12 -8.09 12.00 24.90
CA ALA A 12 -7.03 12.15 25.90
C ALA A 12 -5.72 11.57 25.35
N ILE A 13 -4.96 12.38 24.60
CA ILE A 13 -3.60 12.02 24.16
C ILE A 13 -2.70 12.14 25.39
N ASN A 14 -2.19 11.02 25.87
CA ASN A 14 -1.19 11.00 26.93
C ASN A 14 0.10 11.61 26.39
N GLU A 15 0.64 12.65 27.04
CA GLU A 15 1.88 13.32 26.62
C GLU A 15 3.07 12.35 26.48
N LYS A 16 3.02 11.22 27.20
CA LYS A 16 4.02 10.14 27.11
C LYS A 16 3.98 9.35 25.80
N ASP A 17 2.88 9.44 25.05
CA ASP A 17 2.68 8.72 23.79
C ASP A 17 3.08 9.57 22.57
N ILE A 18 3.17 10.90 22.72
CA ILE A 18 3.59 11.83 21.66
C ILE A 18 4.91 11.38 20.99
N PRO A 19 5.96 10.98 21.73
CA PRO A 19 7.20 10.54 21.10
C PRO A 19 7.01 9.31 20.21
N ASN A 20 6.15 8.37 20.61
CA ASN A 20 5.87 7.16 19.82
C ASN A 20 5.06 7.48 18.57
N ILE A 21 4.14 8.45 18.65
CA ILE A 21 3.34 8.93 17.50
C ILE A 21 4.25 9.62 16.48
N VAL A 22 5.10 10.54 16.93
CA VAL A 22 6.04 11.24 16.04
C VAL A 22 7.01 10.25 15.42
N LEU A 23 7.58 9.35 16.22
CA LEU A 23 8.45 8.29 15.71
C LEU A 23 7.71 7.50 14.63
N SER A 24 6.53 6.93 14.92
CA SER A 24 5.68 6.19 13.98
C SER A 24 5.49 6.90 12.64
N TYR A 25 5.23 8.21 12.66
CA TYR A 25 5.10 9.00 11.43
C TYR A 25 6.40 9.07 10.63
N LEU A 26 7.52 9.36 11.30
CA LEU A 26 8.84 9.41 10.66
C LEU A 26 9.26 8.03 10.12
N ILE A 27 8.93 6.96 10.85
CA ILE A 27 9.07 5.57 10.40
C ILE A 27 8.27 5.39 9.11
N HIS A 28 6.96 5.62 9.17
CA HIS A 28 6.03 5.33 8.08
C HIS A 28 6.47 5.97 6.76
N ASN A 29 6.93 7.23 6.82
CA ASN A 29 7.39 8.02 5.67
C ASN A 29 8.88 7.85 5.30
N CYS A 30 9.61 6.96 6.01
CA CYS A 30 11.03 6.69 5.79
C CYS A 30 11.93 7.94 5.88
N TYR A 31 11.68 8.81 6.87
CA TYR A 31 12.52 9.97 7.18
C TYR A 31 13.70 9.58 8.08
N GLU A 32 14.65 8.84 7.53
CA GLU A 32 15.78 8.24 8.24
C GLU A 32 16.53 9.22 9.15
N GLU A 33 17.04 10.33 8.59
CA GLU A 33 17.79 11.34 9.35
C GLU A 33 16.97 11.93 10.50
N SER A 34 15.67 12.15 10.27
CA SER A 34 14.76 12.65 11.30
C SER A 34 14.50 11.60 12.38
N VAL A 35 14.38 10.32 12.02
CA VAL A 35 14.24 9.23 12.98
C VAL A 35 15.49 9.12 13.85
N GLU A 36 16.69 9.17 13.27
CA GLU A 36 17.94 9.09 14.02
C GLU A 36 18.06 10.23 15.03
N SER A 37 17.87 11.47 14.57
CA SER A 37 17.92 12.65 15.44
C SER A 37 16.86 12.57 16.55
N PHE A 38 15.64 12.16 16.19
CA PHE A 38 14.53 12.06 17.14
C PHE A 38 14.78 10.99 18.22
N ILE A 39 15.32 9.82 17.85
CA ILE A 39 15.68 8.76 18.80
C ILE A 39 16.80 9.23 19.73
N SER A 40 17.83 9.91 19.21
CA SER A 40 18.92 10.47 20.03
C SER A 40 18.42 11.48 21.07
N CYS A 41 17.40 12.28 20.74
CA CYS A 41 16.81 13.25 21.66
C CYS A 41 15.85 12.62 22.68
N THR A 42 15.15 11.56 22.32
CA THR A 42 14.06 10.98 23.14
C THR A 42 14.46 9.76 23.97
N GLY A 43 15.56 9.09 23.61
CA GLY A 43 16.05 7.89 24.31
C GLY A 43 15.21 6.62 24.09
N ILE A 44 14.33 6.60 23.08
CA ILE A 44 13.50 5.43 22.74
C ILE A 44 14.39 4.27 22.28
N LYS A 45 14.15 3.07 22.82
CA LYS A 45 14.89 1.86 22.43
C LYS A 45 14.37 1.32 21.09
N LYS A 46 15.30 1.03 20.19
CA LYS A 46 15.04 0.47 18.84
C LYS A 46 14.75 -1.05 18.88
N PRO A 47 13.92 -1.56 17.97
CA PRO A 47 14.04 -2.94 17.47
C PRO A 47 15.37 -3.11 16.73
N ALA A 48 15.95 -4.31 16.76
CA ALA A 48 17.12 -4.64 15.93
C ALA A 48 16.76 -4.54 14.43
N ASP A 49 17.73 -4.17 13.58
CA ASP A 49 17.64 -4.13 12.11
C ASP A 49 16.63 -3.11 11.50
N TYR A 50 16.13 -2.20 12.34
CA TYR A 50 15.11 -1.22 11.99
C TYR A 50 15.50 -0.29 10.81
N LEU A 51 16.73 0.21 10.77
CA LEU A 51 17.21 1.14 9.73
C LEU A 51 17.32 0.45 8.36
N GLU A 52 17.86 -0.76 8.34
CA GLU A 52 17.99 -1.56 7.12
C GLU A 52 16.62 -1.94 6.55
N ASN A 53 15.67 -2.26 7.42
CA ASN A 53 14.29 -2.54 7.04
C ASN A 53 13.58 -1.30 6.48
N MET A 54 13.87 -0.10 7.00
CA MET A 54 13.32 1.15 6.48
C MET A 54 13.77 1.40 5.04
N GLU A 55 15.07 1.28 4.76
CA GLU A 55 15.62 1.50 3.42
C GLU A 55 15.13 0.46 2.40
N LYS A 56 15.05 -0.82 2.80
CA LYS A 56 14.46 -1.87 1.96
C LYS A 56 12.98 -1.60 1.68
N ARG A 57 12.20 -1.22 2.71
CA ARG A 57 10.77 -0.89 2.57
C ARG A 57 10.56 0.33 1.68
N LYS A 58 11.37 1.38 1.81
CA LYS A 58 11.32 2.57 0.96
C LYS A 58 11.49 2.21 -0.52
N LYS A 59 12.45 1.34 -0.84
CA LYS A 59 12.66 0.84 -2.20
C LYS A 59 11.46 0.06 -2.72
N ILE A 60 10.91 -0.86 -1.91
CA ILE A 60 9.71 -1.64 -2.25
C ILE A 60 8.53 -0.71 -2.58
N PHE A 61 8.28 0.27 -1.70
CA PHE A 61 7.21 1.24 -1.88
C PHE A 61 7.39 2.06 -3.16
N HIS A 62 8.62 2.51 -3.43
CA HIS A 62 8.93 3.27 -4.63
C HIS A 62 8.69 2.46 -5.92
N TYR A 63 9.10 1.19 -5.96
CA TYR A 63 8.82 0.33 -7.11
C TYR A 63 7.31 0.15 -7.37
N ALA A 64 6.49 0.07 -6.32
CA ALA A 64 5.03 0.02 -6.46
C ALA A 64 4.48 1.32 -7.08
N LEU A 65 5.01 2.49 -6.69
CA LEU A 65 4.63 3.79 -7.25
C LEU A 65 5.14 4.04 -8.68
N GLU A 66 6.32 3.52 -9.01
CA GLU A 66 6.95 3.64 -10.33
C GLU A 66 6.46 2.60 -11.35
N ARG A 67 5.30 1.98 -11.08
CA ARG A 67 4.64 1.01 -11.98
C ARG A 67 5.43 -0.29 -12.18
N ASN A 68 6.41 -0.57 -11.31
CA ASN A 68 7.17 -1.81 -11.31
C ASN A 68 6.71 -2.73 -10.18
N ALA A 69 5.43 -3.07 -10.20
CA ALA A 69 4.82 -3.88 -9.14
C ALA A 69 5.43 -5.28 -9.02
N LEU A 70 5.94 -5.86 -10.11
CA LEU A 70 6.63 -7.16 -10.05
C LEU A 70 7.92 -7.08 -9.24
N LYS A 71 8.71 -6.00 -9.40
CA LYS A 71 9.90 -5.80 -8.58
C LYS A 71 9.55 -5.52 -7.12
N ALA A 72 8.46 -4.80 -6.87
CA ALA A 72 7.94 -4.60 -5.52
C ALA A 72 7.56 -5.95 -4.87
N ILE A 73 6.86 -6.84 -5.58
CA ILE A 73 6.52 -8.20 -5.12
C ILE A 73 7.80 -8.99 -4.80
N GLU A 74 8.77 -9.02 -5.73
CA GLU A 74 10.02 -9.76 -5.56
C GLU A 74 10.79 -9.31 -4.30
N LEU A 75 10.96 -8.00 -4.13
CA LEU A 75 11.66 -7.43 -2.97
C LEU A 75 10.86 -7.60 -1.67
N THR A 76 9.53 -7.63 -1.75
CA THR A 76 8.67 -7.89 -0.59
C THR A 76 8.87 -9.31 -0.07
N GLU A 77 8.90 -10.31 -0.96
CA GLU A 77 9.19 -11.71 -0.58
C GLU A 77 10.61 -11.91 -0.04
N GLN A 78 11.57 -11.09 -0.47
CA GLN A 78 12.93 -11.10 0.07
C GLN A 78 13.02 -10.48 1.47
N LEU A 79 12.21 -9.45 1.76
CA LEU A 79 12.25 -8.72 3.03
C LEU A 79 11.36 -9.36 4.09
N ALA A 80 10.14 -9.74 3.74
CA ALA A 80 9.09 -10.21 4.63
C ALA A 80 8.48 -11.49 4.05
N LYS A 81 9.15 -12.62 4.31
CA LYS A 81 8.75 -13.91 3.75
C LYS A 81 7.33 -14.27 4.18
N ASP A 82 6.57 -14.85 3.25
CA ASP A 82 5.20 -15.36 3.43
C ASP A 82 4.14 -14.24 3.57
N ILE A 83 4.49 -12.96 3.49
CA ILE A 83 3.51 -11.87 3.64
C ILE A 83 2.45 -11.88 2.53
N LEU A 84 2.83 -12.16 1.28
CA LEU A 84 1.88 -12.20 0.16
C LEU A 84 1.15 -13.54 0.10
N GLU A 85 1.77 -14.62 0.57
CA GLU A 85 1.09 -15.91 0.74
C GLU A 85 -0.04 -15.83 1.77
N ASN A 86 0.21 -15.14 2.88
CA ASN A 86 -0.76 -14.94 3.96
C ASN A 86 -1.76 -13.81 3.67
N ASN A 87 -1.45 -12.91 2.73
CA ASN A 87 -2.31 -11.78 2.36
C ASN A 87 -2.62 -11.78 0.86
N LYS A 88 -3.57 -12.65 0.46
CA LYS A 88 -4.04 -12.76 -0.93
C LYS A 88 -4.61 -11.46 -1.48
N ASP A 89 -5.25 -10.65 -0.65
CA ASP A 89 -5.81 -9.37 -1.09
C ASP A 89 -4.69 -8.43 -1.55
N LEU A 90 -3.62 -8.30 -0.76
CA LEU A 90 -2.45 -7.50 -1.12
C LEU A 90 -1.80 -8.01 -2.41
N LEU A 91 -1.61 -9.33 -2.53
CA LEU A 91 -1.04 -9.93 -3.75
C LEU A 91 -1.91 -9.60 -4.98
N PHE A 92 -3.24 -9.73 -4.86
CA PHE A 92 -4.18 -9.40 -5.93
C PHE A 92 -4.04 -7.96 -6.40
N TYR A 93 -4.01 -7.00 -5.47
CA TYR A 93 -3.86 -5.58 -5.80
C TYR A 93 -2.48 -5.24 -6.39
N LEU A 94 -1.40 -5.91 -5.98
CA LEU A 94 -0.08 -5.70 -6.59
C LEU A 94 -0.02 -6.26 -8.01
N LEU A 95 -0.60 -7.44 -8.24
CA LEU A 95 -0.68 -8.03 -9.58
C LEU A 95 -1.54 -7.15 -10.51
N SER A 96 -2.63 -6.57 -10.01
CA SER A 96 -3.46 -5.68 -10.83
C SER A 96 -2.75 -4.40 -11.24
N LEU A 97 -1.84 -3.83 -10.41
CA LEU A 97 -1.00 -2.70 -10.84
C LEU A 97 -0.16 -3.05 -12.07
N HIS A 98 0.44 -4.24 -12.10
CA HIS A 98 1.20 -4.67 -13.27
C HIS A 98 0.31 -4.90 -14.48
N PHE A 99 -0.83 -5.56 -14.30
CA PHE A 99 -1.80 -5.76 -15.38
C PHE A 99 -2.25 -4.43 -15.99
N VAL A 100 -2.67 -3.47 -15.16
CA VAL A 100 -3.07 -2.13 -15.57
C VAL A 100 -1.94 -1.42 -16.33
N GLU A 101 -0.69 -1.61 -15.93
CA GLU A 101 0.47 -1.05 -16.63
C GLU A 101 0.68 -1.67 -18.02
N LEU A 102 0.46 -2.99 -18.18
CA LEU A 102 0.49 -3.65 -19.49
C LEU A 102 -0.61 -3.11 -20.41
N VAL A 103 -1.83 -2.94 -19.88
CA VAL A 103 -2.95 -2.37 -20.62
C VAL A 103 -2.66 -0.94 -21.06
N ARG A 104 -2.16 -0.11 -20.15
CA ARG A 104 -1.77 1.28 -20.44
C ARG A 104 -0.65 1.38 -21.48
N SER A 105 0.27 0.42 -21.48
CA SER A 105 1.34 0.30 -22.46
C SER A 105 0.89 -0.29 -23.81
N ARG A 106 -0.42 -0.55 -23.98
CA ARG A 106 -1.03 -1.17 -25.17
C ARG A 106 -0.48 -2.56 -25.49
N LYS A 107 0.03 -3.26 -24.47
CA LYS A 107 0.56 -4.62 -24.58
C LYS A 107 -0.54 -5.65 -24.31
N CYS A 108 -1.60 -5.63 -25.12
CA CYS A 108 -2.81 -6.42 -24.85
C CYS A 108 -2.55 -7.93 -24.76
N THR A 109 -1.67 -8.47 -25.61
CA THR A 109 -1.31 -9.90 -25.57
C THR A 109 -0.61 -10.26 -24.27
N GLU A 110 0.39 -9.48 -23.85
CA GLU A 110 1.09 -9.68 -22.57
C GLU A 110 0.12 -9.54 -21.38
N ALA A 111 -0.81 -8.57 -21.43
CA ALA A 111 -1.82 -8.37 -20.41
C ALA A 111 -2.76 -9.58 -20.27
N LEU A 112 -3.22 -10.14 -21.40
CA LEU A 112 -4.08 -11.33 -21.42
C LEU A 112 -3.36 -12.56 -20.87
N GLU A 113 -2.14 -12.82 -21.33
CA GLU A 113 -1.31 -13.94 -20.83
C GLU A 113 -1.06 -13.80 -19.32
N PHE A 114 -0.74 -12.59 -18.87
CA PHE A 114 -0.53 -12.27 -17.46
C PHE A 114 -1.80 -12.53 -16.65
N ALA A 115 -2.96 -12.06 -17.11
CA ALA A 115 -4.22 -12.23 -16.39
C ALA A 115 -4.63 -13.71 -16.31
N GLN A 116 -4.50 -14.47 -17.41
CA GLN A 116 -4.78 -15.90 -17.43
C GLN A 116 -3.87 -16.68 -16.46
N THR A 117 -2.61 -16.27 -16.34
CA THR A 117 -1.62 -16.97 -15.51
C THR A 117 -1.70 -16.55 -14.04
N LYS A 118 -1.82 -15.25 -13.75
CA LYS A 118 -1.64 -14.67 -12.41
C LYS A 118 -2.95 -14.22 -11.76
N LEU A 119 -3.95 -13.79 -12.54
CA LEU A 119 -5.23 -13.29 -12.01
C LEU A 119 -6.33 -14.36 -12.00
N SER A 120 -6.29 -15.33 -12.92
CA SER A 120 -7.25 -16.44 -12.99
C SER A 120 -7.47 -17.20 -11.66
N PRO A 121 -6.44 -17.47 -10.83
CA PRO A 121 -6.65 -18.12 -9.53
C PRO A 121 -7.61 -17.38 -8.59
N PHE A 122 -7.72 -16.05 -8.73
CA PHE A 122 -8.60 -15.20 -7.94
C PHE A 122 -10.05 -15.21 -8.44
N GLY A 123 -10.31 -15.66 -9.67
CA GLY A 123 -11.65 -15.68 -10.26
C GLY A 123 -12.64 -16.66 -9.62
N LYS A 124 -12.17 -17.54 -8.72
CA LYS A 124 -13.03 -18.45 -7.94
C LYS A 124 -13.60 -17.80 -6.68
N GLU A 125 -13.03 -16.68 -6.23
CA GLU A 125 -13.45 -15.99 -5.02
C GLU A 125 -14.32 -14.78 -5.39
N GLN A 126 -15.59 -14.80 -4.98
CA GLN A 126 -16.58 -13.78 -5.37
C GLN A 126 -16.15 -12.35 -5.06
N LYS A 127 -15.38 -12.15 -3.99
CA LYS A 127 -14.87 -10.83 -3.57
C LYS A 127 -13.96 -10.15 -4.60
N TYR A 128 -13.34 -10.89 -5.52
CA TYR A 128 -12.49 -10.31 -6.57
C TYR A 128 -13.19 -10.18 -7.92
N MET A 129 -14.40 -10.73 -8.08
CA MET A 129 -15.06 -10.84 -9.38
C MET A 129 -15.27 -9.47 -10.02
N GLN A 130 -15.84 -8.52 -9.28
CA GLN A 130 -16.08 -7.16 -9.80
C GLN A 130 -14.76 -6.49 -10.23
N ASN A 131 -13.72 -6.57 -9.39
CA ASN A 131 -12.42 -5.99 -9.71
C ASN A 131 -11.83 -6.63 -10.97
N LEU A 132 -11.95 -7.96 -11.13
CA LEU A 132 -11.49 -8.67 -12.32
C LEU A 132 -12.26 -8.21 -13.56
N GLU A 133 -13.58 -8.09 -13.48
CA GLU A 133 -14.41 -7.58 -14.57
C GLU A 133 -14.00 -6.16 -14.98
N ASP A 134 -13.79 -5.27 -14.00
CA ASP A 134 -13.36 -3.90 -14.25
C ASP A 134 -11.96 -3.87 -14.89
N PHE A 135 -11.00 -4.66 -14.41
CA PHE A 135 -9.68 -4.77 -15.05
C PHE A 135 -9.79 -5.27 -16.50
N MET A 136 -10.59 -6.30 -16.74
CA MET A 136 -10.78 -6.85 -18.09
C MET A 136 -11.49 -5.86 -19.01
N ALA A 137 -12.42 -5.04 -18.48
CA ALA A 137 -13.11 -4.02 -19.25
C ALA A 137 -12.13 -3.00 -19.86
N LEU A 138 -10.99 -2.71 -19.22
CA LEU A 138 -9.96 -1.84 -19.79
C LEU A 138 -9.42 -2.33 -21.14
N LEU A 139 -9.38 -3.66 -21.38
CA LEU A 139 -8.93 -4.24 -22.64
C LEU A 139 -9.90 -4.00 -23.81
N ALA A 140 -11.17 -3.71 -23.52
CA ALA A 140 -12.18 -3.47 -24.54
C ALA A 140 -12.04 -2.08 -25.21
N TYR A 141 -11.23 -1.18 -24.63
CA TYR A 141 -11.04 0.18 -25.12
C TYR A 141 -9.66 0.34 -25.77
N GLN A 142 -9.62 0.96 -26.95
CA GLN A 142 -8.36 1.32 -27.61
C GLN A 142 -7.56 2.37 -26.81
N GLU A 143 -8.29 3.24 -26.10
CA GLU A 143 -7.77 4.23 -25.18
C GLU A 143 -8.35 3.91 -23.79
N PRO A 144 -7.61 3.15 -22.95
CA PRO A 144 -8.06 2.74 -21.62
C PRO A 144 -8.49 3.90 -20.72
N GLU A 145 -7.95 5.10 -20.95
CA GLU A 145 -8.29 6.33 -20.23
C GLU A 145 -9.72 6.83 -20.51
N LYS A 146 -10.34 6.37 -21.61
CA LYS A 146 -11.74 6.68 -21.95
C LYS A 146 -12.73 5.65 -21.39
N SER A 147 -12.23 4.61 -20.72
CA SER A 147 -13.05 3.58 -20.11
C SER A 147 -13.84 4.15 -18.91
N PRO A 148 -15.06 3.67 -18.63
CA PRO A 148 -15.78 3.99 -17.39
C PRO A 148 -14.98 3.66 -16.12
N VAL A 149 -14.04 2.71 -16.22
CA VAL A 149 -13.17 2.26 -15.12
C VAL A 149 -11.75 2.86 -15.20
N PHE A 150 -11.59 4.01 -15.87
CA PHE A 150 -10.29 4.69 -16.02
C PHE A 150 -9.62 5.04 -14.68
N HIS A 151 -10.40 5.17 -13.60
CA HIS A 151 -9.89 5.43 -12.25
C HIS A 151 -8.88 4.36 -11.78
N LEU A 152 -8.92 3.14 -12.34
CA LEU A 152 -7.93 2.10 -12.06
C LEU A 152 -6.54 2.39 -12.67
N LEU A 153 -6.44 3.27 -13.66
CA LEU A 153 -5.18 3.73 -14.26
C LEU A 153 -4.55 4.90 -13.48
N SER A 154 -5.30 5.45 -12.52
CA SER A 154 -4.97 6.71 -11.86
C SER A 154 -3.75 6.59 -10.93
N PRO A 155 -3.03 7.71 -10.70
CA PRO A 155 -2.05 7.79 -9.62
C PRO A 155 -2.63 7.42 -8.25
N GLU A 156 -3.88 7.79 -7.99
CA GLU A 156 -4.56 7.56 -6.71
C GLU A 156 -4.75 6.08 -6.41
N TYR A 157 -5.19 5.29 -7.40
CA TYR A 157 -5.28 3.83 -7.25
C TYR A 157 -3.92 3.22 -6.93
N ARG A 158 -2.86 3.66 -7.62
CA ARG A 158 -1.50 3.18 -7.37
C ARG A 158 -1.00 3.53 -5.98
N GLN A 159 -1.26 4.77 -5.54
CA GLN A 159 -0.92 5.21 -4.19
C GLN A 159 -1.61 4.34 -3.14
N GLN A 160 -2.91 4.08 -3.29
CA GLN A 160 -3.66 3.24 -2.36
C GLN A 160 -3.08 1.83 -2.22
N VAL A 161 -2.70 1.20 -3.34
CA VAL A 161 -2.07 -0.14 -3.31
C VAL A 161 -0.67 -0.09 -2.69
N ALA A 162 0.13 0.93 -3.02
CA ALA A 162 1.45 1.13 -2.42
C ALA A 162 1.35 1.35 -0.90
N ASP A 163 0.36 2.12 -0.44
CA ASP A 163 0.11 2.34 0.97
C ASP A 163 -0.31 1.04 1.66
N ARG A 164 -1.20 0.24 1.06
CA ARG A 164 -1.55 -1.09 1.58
C ARG A 164 -0.32 -1.99 1.73
N LEU A 165 0.58 -1.98 0.74
CA LEU A 165 1.85 -2.70 0.80
C LEU A 165 2.73 -2.20 1.96
N ASN A 166 2.91 -0.89 2.07
CA ASN A 166 3.71 -0.28 3.12
C ASN A 166 3.22 -0.66 4.52
N ARG A 167 1.90 -0.58 4.72
CA ARG A 167 1.24 -0.92 5.99
C ARG A 167 1.37 -2.40 6.32
N ALA A 168 1.25 -3.28 5.33
CA ALA A 168 1.43 -4.71 5.53
C ALA A 168 2.87 -5.04 5.96
N ILE A 169 3.88 -4.44 5.32
CA ILE A 169 5.28 -4.65 5.69
C ILE A 169 5.55 -4.12 7.11
N LEU A 170 5.01 -2.95 7.47
CA LEU A 170 5.11 -2.42 8.83
C LEU A 170 4.50 -3.37 9.86
N ALA A 171 3.28 -3.87 9.59
CA ALA A 171 2.59 -4.81 10.46
C ALA A 171 3.38 -6.13 10.63
N TYR A 172 4.01 -6.62 9.56
CA TYR A 172 4.86 -7.82 9.60
C TYR A 172 6.02 -7.68 10.60
N PHE A 173 6.63 -6.49 10.67
CA PHE A 173 7.71 -6.19 11.62
C PHE A 173 7.22 -5.72 12.99
N ASN A 174 5.92 -5.83 13.29
CA ASN A 174 5.29 -5.28 14.49
C ASN A 174 5.56 -3.77 14.69
N LEU A 175 5.70 -3.05 13.59
CA LEU A 175 5.83 -1.60 13.57
C LEU A 175 4.45 -0.97 13.39
N PRO A 176 4.27 0.29 13.81
CA PRO A 176 3.02 1.02 13.61
C PRO A 176 2.66 1.08 12.13
N SER A 177 1.62 0.35 11.72
CA SER A 177 1.17 0.24 10.34
C SER A 177 0.21 1.36 9.94
N HIS A 178 -0.31 2.12 10.88
CA HIS A 178 -1.09 3.33 10.62
C HIS A 178 -0.39 4.51 11.27
N THR A 179 -0.39 5.65 10.59
CA THR A 179 -0.06 6.92 11.25
C THR A 179 -1.33 7.43 11.92
N ALA A 180 -1.24 7.99 13.12
CA ALA A 180 -2.39 8.55 13.83
C ALA A 180 -3.12 9.66 13.03
N MET A 181 -2.47 10.22 12.00
CA MET A 181 -3.07 11.21 11.08
C MET A 181 -3.95 10.58 9.99
N GLY A 182 -3.73 9.31 9.62
CA GLY A 182 -4.48 8.64 8.55
C GLY A 182 -5.76 7.91 9.02
N GLU A 183 -6.01 7.84 10.32
CA GLU A 183 -7.23 7.22 10.89
C GLU A 183 -8.45 8.14 10.81
N ALA A 184 -8.27 9.44 10.54
CA ALA A 184 -9.37 10.41 10.46
C ALA A 184 -10.29 10.21 9.24
N ASP A 185 -9.84 9.49 8.20
CA ASP A 185 -10.58 9.37 6.93
C ASP A 185 -11.29 8.03 6.73
N THR A 186 -11.13 7.03 7.61
CA THR A 186 -11.69 5.68 7.42
C THR A 186 -12.74 5.25 8.45
N ALA A 187 -13.15 6.13 9.36
CA ALA A 187 -14.05 5.77 10.46
C ALA A 187 -15.56 5.85 10.15
N ASP A 188 -15.97 6.19 8.91
CA ASP A 188 -17.38 6.51 8.62
C ASP A 188 -18.12 5.53 7.70
N ASP A 189 -17.59 4.32 7.49
CA ASP A 189 -18.28 3.28 6.68
C ASP A 189 -18.57 2.03 7.50
N SER A 190 -19.30 2.22 8.60
CA SER A 190 -19.90 1.17 9.40
C SER A 190 -21.11 1.72 10.17
N SER A 191 -22.23 1.90 9.45
CA SER A 191 -23.58 2.03 10.03
C SER A 191 -24.62 1.49 9.07
#